data_AF-A0A379WA42-F1
#
_entry.id   AF-A0A379WA42-F1
#
_cell.length_a   1.000
_cell.length_b   1.000
_cell.length_c   1.000
_cell.angle_alpha   90.00
_cell.angle_beta   90.00
_cell.angle_gamma   90.00
#
_symmetry.space_group_name_H-M   'P 1'
#
loop_
_entity.id
_entity.type
_entity.pdbx_description
1 polymer ?
#
loop_
_entity_poly.entity_id
_entity_poly.type
_entity_poly.pdbx_seq_one_letter_code
_entity_poly.pdbx_strand_id
1 'polypeptide(L)' 'MLDIHHACVEYGGDNKHTNYVQGANIAGFVKVADAMLAQGVI' A
#
# COMPACT_ATOMS: atom_id res chain seq x y z
N MET A 1 8.08 6.33 10.61
CA MET A 1 8.19 6.96 9.27
C MET A 1 8.77 6.00 8.25
N LEU A 2 9.79 5.21 8.62
CA LEU A 2 10.42 4.22 7.73
C LEU A 2 9.42 3.18 7.20
N ASP A 3 8.48 2.70 8.02
CA ASP A 3 7.48 1.71 7.58
C ASP A 3 6.56 2.24 6.47
N ILE A 4 6.16 3.51 6.57
CA ILE A 4 5.34 4.18 5.55
C ILE A 4 6.15 4.35 4.27
N HIS A 5 7.43 4.71 4.38
CA HIS A 5 8.33 4.80 3.23
C HIS A 5 8.50 3.43 2.55
N HIS A 6 8.75 2.36 3.31
CA HIS A 6 8.89 1.01 2.77
C HIS A 6 7.64 0.55 2.03
N ALA A 7 6.45 0.78 2.59
CA ALA A 7 5.19 0.46 1.93
C ALA A 7 5.01 1.23 0.62
N CYS A 8 5.34 2.53 0.60
CA CYS A 8 5.30 3.32 -0.63
C CYS A 8 6.32 2.84 -1.68
N VAL A 9 7.49 2.35 -1.26
CA VAL A 9 8.51 1.79 -2.16
C VAL A 9 8.04 0.46 -2.75
N GLU A 10 7.44 -0.41 -1.94
CA GLU A 10 6.91 -1.70 -2.36
C GLU A 10 5.81 -1.56 -3.44
N TYR A 11 4.86 -0.63 -3.24
CA TYR A 11 3.72 -0.46 -4.14
C TYR A 11 3.86 0.71 -5.13
N GLY A 12 4.95 1.46 -5.06
CA GLY A 12 5.19 2.66 -5.87
C GLY A 12 5.69 2.40 -7.29
N GLY A 13 5.82 1.13 -7.68
CA GLY A 13 6.21 0.66 -9.02
C GLY A 13 7.71 0.49 -9.24
N ASP A 14 8.06 -0.20 -10.33
CA ASP A 14 9.45 -0.48 -10.73
C ASP A 14 9.98 0.64 -11.63
N ASN A 15 10.65 1.63 -11.05
CA ASN A 15 11.45 2.59 -11.80
C ASN A 15 12.58 3.15 -10.94
N LYS A 16 13.51 3.87 -11.60
CA LYS A 16 14.62 4.63 -10.97
C LYS A 16 14.17 5.56 -9.82
N HIS A 17 12.87 5.87 -9.71
CA HIS A 17 12.27 6.65 -8.63
C HIS A 17 10.91 6.07 -8.23
N THR A 18 10.63 6.07 -6.93
CA THR A 18 9.36 5.64 -6.35
C THR A 18 8.25 6.69 -6.54
N ASN A 19 7.09 6.28 -7.03
CA ASN A 19 5.89 7.12 -7.02
C ASN A 19 5.15 6.99 -5.68
N TYR A 20 5.39 7.94 -4.77
CA TYR A 20 4.81 7.92 -3.42
C TYR A 20 3.29 8.11 -3.38
N VAL A 21 2.70 8.84 -4.32
CA VAL A 21 1.24 9.03 -4.34
C VAL A 21 0.56 7.71 -4.70
N GLN A 22 1.07 7.03 -5.72
CA GLN A 22 0.61 5.70 -6.10
C GLN A 22 0.87 4.69 -4.98
N GLY A 23 2.10 4.63 -4.46
CA GLY A 23 2.49 3.69 -3.41
C GLY A 23 1.66 3.86 -2.13
N ALA A 24 1.44 5.09 -1.68
CA ALA A 24 0.63 5.36 -0.49
C ALA A 24 -0.84 4.93 -0.67
N ASN A 25 -1.43 5.23 -1.83
CA ASN A 25 -2.81 4.86 -2.13
C ASN A 25 -3.00 3.34 -2.20
N ILE A 26 -2.10 2.62 -2.87
CA ILE A 26 -2.17 1.16 -2.99
C ILE A 26 -1.89 0.50 -1.64
N ALA A 27 -0.84 0.92 -0.93
CA ALA A 27 -0.51 0.36 0.39
C ALA A 27 -1.66 0.53 1.40
N GLY A 28 -2.27 1.73 1.42
CA GLY A 28 -3.42 2.00 2.26
C GLY A 28 -4.64 1.14 1.89
N PHE A 29 -4.90 0.99 0.59
CA PHE A 29 -5.99 0.16 0.08
C PHE A 29 -5.81 -1.31 0.45
N VAL A 30 -4.64 -1.91 0.20
CA VAL A 30 -4.35 -3.32 0.49
C VAL A 30 -4.63 -3.63 1.95
N LYS A 31 -4.13 -2.81 2.88
CA LYS A 31 -4.32 -3.03 4.32
C LYS A 31 -5.80 -3.05 4.74
N VAL A 32 -6.61 -2.17 4.17
CA VAL A 32 -8.05 -2.12 4.46
C VAL A 32 -8.78 -3.26 3.76
N ALA A 33 -8.45 -3.53 2.50
CA ALA A 33 -9.04 -4.62 1.72
C ALA A 33 -8.80 -5.98 2.38
N ASP A 34 -7.58 -6.25 2.86
CA ASP A 34 -7.24 -7.49 3.57
C ASP A 34 -8.07 -7.63 4.86
N ALA A 35 -8.25 -6.55 5.60
CA ALA A 35 -9.09 -6.54 6.80
C ALA A 35 -10.57 -6.78 6.46
N MET A 36 -11.07 -6.19 5.38
CA MET A 36 -12.45 -6.41 4.90
C MET A 36 -12.65 -7.86 4.43
N LEU A 37 -11.70 -8.44 3.71
CA LEU A 37 -11.76 -9.84 3.28
C LEU A 37 -11.71 -10.80 4.46
N ALA A 38 -10.86 -10.54 5.46
CA ALA A 38 -10.74 -11.37 6.66
C ALA A 38 -12.02 -11.34 7.52
N GLN A 39 -12.73 -10.21 7.53
CA GLN A 39 -14.00 -10.07 8.26
C GLN A 39 -15.16 -10.79 7.56
N GLY A 40 -15.05 -11.10 6.26
CA GLY A 40 -16.08 -11.74 5.47
C GLY A 40 -17.24 -10.81 5.11
N VAL A 41 -18.33 -11.38 4.61
CA VAL A 41 -19.57 -10.62 4.35
C VAL A 41 -20.32 -10.46 5.67
N ILE A 42 -20.17 -9.29 6.28
CA ILE A 42 -20.89 -8.86 7.49
C ILE A 42 -22.07 -7.96 7.16
#